data_AF-A0A9X0FD69-F1
#
_entry.id   AF-A0A9X0FD69-F1
#
_cell.length_a   1.000
_cell.length_b   1.000
_cell.length_c   1.000
_cell.angle_alpha   90.00
_cell.angle_beta   90.00
_cell.angle_gamma   90.00
#
_symmetry.space_group_name_H-M   'P 1'
#
loop_
_entity.id
_entity.type
_entity.pdbx_description
1 polymer ?
#
loop_
_entity_poly.entity_id
_entity_poly.type
_entity_poly.pdbx_seq_one_letter_code
_entity_poly.pdbx_strand_id
1 'polypeptide(L)'
;MDILRRPAGSMTVALILSILYGIIRTGKLEVILNLWAIVGISLLVLAIHELGHVVFGVIGGLTFKFMTVGPITIQKEKGKLRIQENKLWAYFGGVATLVPPSIETPNLSKKWAWLTLGGPITSLLFGITSGYIYMVSYYQYLLYFSFFHFAIFAVTIVPIKGMLMSDGMQFLILIKDDERARNHLYEIQISSELFS
;
A
#
# COMPACT_ATOMS: atom_id res chain seq x y z
N MET A 1 1.31 7.07 27.67
CA MET A 1 0.34 7.44 26.62
C MET A 1 0.94 7.49 25.20
N ASP A 2 2.22 7.11 24.98
CA ASP A 2 2.81 7.05 23.63
C ASP A 2 2.36 5.86 22.78
N ILE A 3 1.88 4.77 23.39
CA ILE A 3 1.45 3.56 22.67
C ILE A 3 0.23 3.80 21.76
N LEU A 4 -0.64 4.75 22.13
CA LEU A 4 -1.83 5.14 21.35
C LEU A 4 -1.51 6.14 20.22
N ARG A 5 -0.27 6.64 20.18
CA ARG A 5 0.19 7.45 19.04
C ARG A 5 0.64 6.58 17.88
N ARG A 6 0.88 5.28 18.12
CA ARG A 6 1.32 4.33 17.10
C ARG A 6 0.16 3.48 16.59
N PRO A 7 0.11 3.19 15.28
CA PRO A 7 -0.90 2.33 14.69
C PRO A 7 -1.10 0.99 15.40
N ALA A 8 -0.03 0.23 15.67
CA ALA A 8 -0.15 -1.11 16.24
C ALA A 8 -0.77 -1.11 17.64
N GLY A 9 -0.30 -0.19 18.50
CA GLY A 9 -0.82 -0.02 19.85
C GLY A 9 -2.31 0.37 19.85
N SER A 10 -2.69 1.36 19.05
CA SER A 10 -4.08 1.81 18.95
C SER A 10 -5.01 0.74 18.39
N MET A 11 -4.60 0.03 17.34
CA MET A 11 -5.39 -1.07 16.78
C MET A 11 -5.57 -2.20 17.78
N THR A 12 -4.53 -2.56 18.53
CA THR A 12 -4.59 -3.61 19.55
C THR A 12 -5.56 -3.24 20.66
N VAL A 13 -5.49 -2.00 21.17
CA VAL A 13 -6.42 -1.51 22.19
C VAL A 13 -7.86 -1.48 21.66
N ALA A 14 -8.08 -0.99 20.44
CA ALA A 14 -9.40 -0.98 19.82
C ALA A 14 -9.97 -2.40 19.66
N LEU A 15 -9.13 -3.37 19.24
CA LEU A 15 -9.52 -4.77 19.09
C LEU A 15 -9.97 -5.34 20.44
N ILE A 16 -9.15 -5.21 21.47
CA ILE A 16 -9.45 -5.73 22.81
C ILE A 16 -10.74 -5.11 23.36
N LEU A 17 -10.88 -3.78 23.30
CA LEU A 17 -12.07 -3.09 23.81
C LEU A 17 -13.34 -3.51 23.06
N SER A 18 -13.26 -3.66 21.73
CA SER A 18 -14.40 -4.11 20.93
C SER A 18 -14.78 -5.56 21.24
N ILE A 19 -13.82 -6.46 21.41
CA ILE A 19 -14.09 -7.87 21.78
C ILE A 19 -14.75 -7.93 23.16
N LEU A 20 -14.22 -7.20 24.15
CA LEU A 20 -14.80 -7.13 25.49
C LEU A 20 -16.25 -6.64 25.44
N TYR A 21 -16.53 -5.60 24.64
CA TYR A 21 -17.90 -5.12 24.41
C TYR A 21 -18.80 -6.19 23.78
N GLY A 22 -18.30 -6.93 22.78
CA GLY A 22 -19.02 -8.02 22.13
C GLY A 22 -19.33 -9.20 23.03
N ILE A 23 -18.46 -9.49 24.00
CA ILE A 23 -18.68 -10.53 25.02
C ILE A 23 -19.75 -10.07 26.02
N ILE A 24 -19.68 -8.82 26.49
CA ILE A 24 -20.65 -8.26 27.44
C ILE A 24 -22.05 -8.16 26.81
N ARG A 25 -22.12 -7.75 25.54
CA ARG A 25 -23.39 -7.65 24.80
C ARG A 25 -23.59 -8.89 23.93
N THR A 26 -24.16 -9.92 24.53
CA THR A 26 -24.49 -11.19 23.87
C THR A 26 -25.16 -10.95 22.50
N GLY A 27 -24.65 -11.62 21.46
CA GLY A 27 -25.10 -11.46 20.07
C GLY A 27 -24.38 -10.37 19.25
N LYS A 28 -23.43 -9.60 19.82
CA LYS A 28 -22.62 -8.62 19.06
C LYS A 28 -21.22 -9.11 18.69
N LEU A 29 -20.74 -10.21 19.29
CA LEU A 29 -19.39 -10.72 19.04
C LEU A 29 -19.14 -11.05 17.56
N GLU A 30 -20.07 -11.76 16.91
CA GLU A 30 -19.93 -12.13 15.49
C GLU A 30 -19.79 -10.90 14.58
N VAL A 31 -20.60 -9.86 14.83
CA VAL A 31 -20.53 -8.59 14.09
C VAL A 31 -19.15 -7.93 14.27
N ILE A 32 -18.62 -7.94 15.49
CA ILE A 32 -17.30 -7.35 15.79
C ILE A 32 -16.19 -8.13 15.10
N LEU A 33 -16.25 -9.47 15.11
CA LEU A 33 -15.28 -10.31 14.40
C LEU A 33 -15.34 -10.06 12.88
N ASN A 34 -16.53 -9.92 12.30
CA ASN A 34 -16.70 -9.59 10.89
C ASN A 34 -16.12 -8.20 10.55
N LEU A 35 -16.30 -7.20 11.41
CA LEU A 35 -15.69 -5.88 11.22
C LEU A 35 -14.15 -5.95 11.22
N TRP A 36 -13.56 -6.71 12.14
CA TRP A 36 -12.11 -6.89 12.18
C TRP A 36 -11.59 -7.73 11.00
N ALA A 37 -12.36 -8.70 10.51
CA ALA A 37 -12.04 -9.42 9.29
C ALA A 37 -12.00 -8.46 8.08
N ILE A 38 -12.96 -7.53 7.97
CA ILE A 38 -12.95 -6.48 6.94
C ILE A 38 -11.71 -5.59 7.07
N VAL A 39 -11.37 -5.14 8.29
CA VAL A 39 -10.14 -4.35 8.52
C VAL A 39 -8.89 -5.14 8.08
N GLY A 40 -8.81 -6.42 8.43
CA GLY A 40 -7.71 -7.31 8.01
C GLY A 40 -7.62 -7.46 6.50
N ILE A 41 -8.76 -7.64 5.82
CA ILE A 41 -8.85 -7.69 4.35
C ILE A 41 -8.36 -6.38 3.74
N SER A 42 -8.80 -5.23 4.25
CA SER A 42 -8.36 -3.93 3.75
C SER A 42 -6.85 -3.75 3.89
N LEU A 43 -6.26 -4.15 5.01
CA LEU A 43 -4.79 -4.09 5.17
C LEU A 43 -4.07 -5.05 4.21
N LEU A 44 -4.61 -6.24 3.96
CA LEU A 44 -4.05 -7.17 3.00
C LEU A 44 -4.12 -6.63 1.56
N VAL A 45 -5.22 -5.99 1.19
CA VAL A 45 -5.40 -5.33 -0.12
C VAL A 45 -4.34 -4.24 -0.31
N LEU A 46 -4.13 -3.38 0.71
CA LEU A 46 -3.07 -2.37 0.69
C LEU A 46 -1.69 -3.01 0.57
N ALA A 47 -1.42 -4.10 1.29
CA ALA A 47 -0.14 -4.82 1.22
C ALA A 47 0.14 -5.36 -0.19
N ILE A 48 -0.87 -5.93 -0.86
CA ILE A 48 -0.73 -6.46 -2.21
C ILE A 48 -0.59 -5.32 -3.24
N HIS A 49 -1.27 -4.20 -3.04
CA HIS A 49 -1.12 -3.00 -3.86
C HIS A 49 0.31 -2.45 -3.77
N GLU A 50 0.79 -2.15 -2.56
CA GLU A 50 2.15 -1.63 -2.34
C GLU A 50 3.23 -2.60 -2.81
N LEU A 51 3.02 -3.91 -2.62
CA LEU A 51 3.92 -4.94 -3.14
C LEU A 51 3.99 -4.92 -4.67
N GLY A 52 2.90 -4.53 -5.36
CA GLY A 52 2.90 -4.31 -6.80
C GLY A 52 3.91 -3.25 -7.22
N HIS A 53 3.95 -2.09 -6.54
CA HIS A 53 4.97 -1.07 -6.79
C HIS A 53 6.38 -1.62 -6.57
N VAL A 54 6.59 -2.36 -5.47
CA VAL A 54 7.89 -2.96 -5.16
C VAL A 54 8.33 -3.94 -6.25
N VAL A 55 7.47 -4.85 -6.68
CA VAL A 55 7.78 -5.86 -7.70
C VAL A 55 8.13 -5.20 -9.02
N PHE A 56 7.31 -4.26 -9.51
CA PHE A 56 7.57 -3.57 -10.77
C PHE A 56 8.82 -2.69 -10.70
N GLY A 57 9.06 -2.02 -9.57
CA GLY A 57 10.26 -1.23 -9.37
C GLY A 57 11.53 -2.09 -9.34
N VAL A 58 11.52 -3.23 -8.65
CA VAL A 58 12.66 -4.18 -8.61
C VAL A 58 12.92 -4.78 -9.98
N ILE A 59 11.87 -5.18 -10.73
CA ILE A 59 12.00 -5.63 -12.13
C ILE A 59 12.61 -4.52 -13.01
N GLY A 60 12.24 -3.26 -12.77
CA GLY A 60 12.84 -2.08 -13.41
C GLY A 60 14.29 -1.78 -13.00
N GLY A 61 14.85 -2.55 -12.07
CA GLY A 61 16.21 -2.39 -11.55
C GLY A 61 16.36 -1.33 -10.48
N LEU A 62 15.28 -0.93 -9.80
CA LEU A 62 15.33 -0.08 -8.61
C LEU A 62 15.60 -0.93 -7.37
N THR A 63 16.18 -0.30 -6.34
CA THR A 63 16.52 -0.97 -5.09
C THR A 63 15.46 -0.70 -4.04
N PHE A 64 14.81 -1.77 -3.57
CA PHE A 64 13.86 -1.70 -2.46
C PHE A 64 14.52 -1.20 -1.16
N LYS A 65 13.90 -0.20 -0.52
CA LYS A 65 14.31 0.32 0.79
C LYS A 65 13.34 -0.12 1.89
N PHE A 66 12.09 0.30 1.80
CA PHE A 66 11.06 -0.09 2.76
C PHE A 66 9.67 -0.04 2.14
N MET A 67 8.73 -0.74 2.78
CA MET A 67 7.31 -0.67 2.52
C MET A 67 6.58 -0.70 3.86
N THR A 68 5.61 0.18 4.05
CA THR A 68 4.78 0.23 5.26
C THR A 68 3.33 0.07 4.88
N VAL A 69 2.62 -0.83 5.56
CA VAL A 69 1.18 -1.02 5.43
C VAL A 69 0.57 -1.26 6.80
N GLY A 70 -0.41 -0.41 7.14
CA GLY A 70 -1.07 -0.46 8.43
C GLY A 70 -0.06 -0.36 9.59
N PRO A 71 -0.05 -1.33 10.52
CA PRO A 71 0.88 -1.33 11.65
C PRO A 71 2.27 -1.92 11.34
N ILE A 72 2.53 -2.38 10.12
CA ILE A 72 3.74 -3.16 9.78
C ILE A 72 4.59 -2.40 8.77
N THR A 73 5.89 -2.32 9.05
CA THR A 73 6.92 -1.85 8.10
C THR A 73 7.86 -3.00 7.79
N ILE A 74 8.11 -3.26 6.51
CA ILE A 74 9.13 -4.18 6.01
C ILE A 74 10.24 -3.33 5.40
N GLN A 75 11.47 -3.45 5.91
CA GLN A 75 12.59 -2.66 5.41
C GLN A 75 13.87 -3.49 5.24
N LYS A 76 14.72 -3.06 4.31
CA LYS A 76 16.02 -3.69 4.05
C LYS A 76 17.11 -3.01 4.87
N GLU A 77 17.59 -3.68 5.91
CA GLU A 77 18.71 -3.23 6.74
C GLU A 77 19.92 -4.14 6.56
N LYS A 78 21.08 -3.58 6.22
CA LYS A 78 22.35 -4.33 6.04
C LYS A 78 22.19 -5.56 5.13
N GLY A 79 21.40 -5.41 4.07
CA GLY A 79 21.14 -6.48 3.09
C GLY A 79 20.06 -7.49 3.49
N LYS A 80 19.50 -7.43 4.70
CA LYS A 80 18.47 -8.35 5.19
C LYS A 80 17.12 -7.65 5.30
N LEU A 81 16.04 -8.37 5.00
CA LEU A 81 14.68 -7.90 5.28
C LEU A 81 14.40 -7.98 6.78
N ARG A 82 13.83 -6.91 7.33
CA ARG A 82 13.41 -6.82 8.72
C ARG A 82 12.00 -6.28 8.79
N ILE A 83 11.21 -6.87 9.68
CA ILE A 83 9.86 -6.44 9.98
C ILE A 83 9.92 -5.59 11.25
N GLN A 84 9.30 -4.41 11.20
CA GLN A 84 9.24 -3.45 12.29
C GLN A 84 7.81 -2.92 12.45
N GLU A 85 7.54 -2.34 13.61
CA GLU A 85 6.30 -1.61 13.87
C GLU A 85 6.30 -0.29 13.09
N ASN A 86 5.21 0.01 12.39
CA ASN A 86 4.96 1.34 11.86
C ASN A 86 4.74 2.33 13.03
N LYS A 87 5.54 3.38 13.07
CA LYS A 87 5.46 4.43 14.11
C LYS A 87 4.63 5.64 13.69
N LEU A 88 4.25 5.76 12.42
CA LEU A 88 3.64 6.95 11.83
C LEU A 88 2.30 6.62 11.16
N TRP A 89 1.23 7.27 11.64
CA TRP A 89 -0.10 7.15 11.01
C TRP A 89 -0.13 7.64 9.56
N ALA A 90 0.75 8.57 9.20
CA ALA A 90 0.89 9.02 7.81
C ALA A 90 1.21 7.88 6.83
N TYR A 91 1.86 6.81 7.28
CA TYR A 91 2.21 5.65 6.45
C TYR A 91 1.20 4.50 6.56
N PHE A 92 0.13 4.66 7.33
CA PHE A 92 -0.85 3.60 7.58
C PHE A 92 -1.54 3.12 6.30
N GLY A 93 -1.82 4.05 5.39
CA GLY A 93 -2.52 3.78 4.13
C GLY A 93 -1.70 3.04 3.08
N GLY A 94 -0.42 2.76 3.32
CA GLY A 94 0.47 2.21 2.30
C GLY A 94 1.49 3.23 1.82
N VAL A 95 2.77 2.87 1.92
CA VAL A 95 3.89 3.60 1.30
C VAL A 95 4.97 2.59 0.93
N ALA A 96 5.38 2.56 -0.34
CA ALA A 96 6.55 1.82 -0.82
C ALA A 96 7.64 2.77 -1.32
N THR A 97 8.86 2.60 -0.81
CA THR A 97 10.02 3.41 -1.19
C THR A 97 11.08 2.57 -1.85
N LEU A 98 11.45 2.97 -3.07
CA LEU A 98 12.55 2.41 -3.84
C LEU A 98 13.50 3.52 -4.28
N VAL A 99 14.79 3.21 -4.39
CA VAL A 99 15.81 4.17 -4.82
C VAL A 99 16.51 3.69 -6.09
N PRO A 100 17.03 4.61 -6.92
CA PRO A 100 17.90 4.23 -8.02
C PRO A 100 19.19 3.56 -7.49
N PRO A 101 19.76 2.61 -8.24
CA PRO A 101 21.01 1.94 -7.86
C PRO A 101 22.25 2.83 -7.99
N SER A 102 22.19 3.88 -8.82
CA SER A 102 23.27 4.84 -9.06
C SER A 102 22.70 6.24 -9.34
N ILE A 103 23.54 7.27 -9.15
CA ILE A 103 23.21 8.68 -9.45
C ILE A 103 22.81 8.82 -10.93
N GLU A 104 23.55 8.18 -11.83
CA GLU A 104 23.25 8.15 -13.26
C GLU A 104 22.56 6.83 -13.61
N THR A 105 21.25 6.77 -13.40
CA THR A 105 20.42 5.64 -13.85
C THR A 105 19.74 6.00 -15.17
N PRO A 106 20.05 5.34 -16.29
CA PRO A 106 19.40 5.63 -17.57
C PRO A 106 17.91 5.28 -17.53
N ASN A 107 17.10 6.08 -18.25
CA ASN A 107 15.64 5.92 -18.35
C ASN A 107 14.92 5.87 -16.99
N LEU A 108 15.44 6.59 -15.97
CA LEU A 108 14.89 6.58 -14.61
C LEU A 108 13.40 6.94 -14.59
N SER A 109 12.97 7.91 -15.41
CA SER A 109 11.57 8.32 -15.51
C SER A 109 10.65 7.16 -15.93
N LYS A 110 11.03 6.42 -16.96
CA LYS A 110 10.25 5.25 -17.42
C LYS A 110 10.23 4.13 -16.38
N LYS A 111 11.34 3.89 -15.68
CA LYS A 111 11.40 2.91 -14.58
C LYS A 111 10.46 3.27 -13.43
N TRP A 112 10.45 4.53 -13.03
CA TRP A 112 9.52 5.03 -12.02
C TRP A 112 8.06 5.01 -12.50
N ALA A 113 7.80 5.31 -13.78
CA ALA A 113 6.45 5.18 -14.34
C ALA A 113 5.92 3.74 -14.16
N TRP A 114 6.72 2.73 -14.53
CA TRP A 114 6.34 1.32 -14.35
C TRP A 114 6.21 0.90 -12.89
N LEU A 115 7.08 1.39 -12.01
CA LEU A 115 6.92 1.21 -10.55
C LEU A 115 5.56 1.73 -10.11
N THR A 116 5.19 2.96 -10.48
CA THR A 116 3.94 3.56 -10.04
C THR A 116 2.72 2.83 -10.62
N LEU A 117 2.81 2.27 -11.82
CA LEU A 117 1.70 1.48 -12.38
C LEU A 117 1.56 0.08 -11.73
N GLY A 118 2.58 -0.38 -11.00
CA GLY A 118 2.62 -1.71 -10.38
C GLY A 118 1.47 -1.98 -9.41
N GLY A 119 1.14 -1.03 -8.53
CA GLY A 119 0.04 -1.17 -7.56
C GLY A 119 -1.35 -1.27 -8.20
N PRO A 120 -1.71 -0.39 -9.15
CA PRO A 120 -2.94 -0.52 -9.93
C PRO A 120 -3.02 -1.85 -10.69
N ILE A 121 -1.93 -2.30 -11.34
CA ILE A 121 -1.91 -3.58 -12.08
C ILE A 121 -2.16 -4.75 -11.14
N THR A 122 -1.45 -4.85 -10.01
CA THR A 122 -1.66 -5.95 -9.06
C THR A 122 -3.07 -5.91 -8.48
N SER A 123 -3.59 -4.72 -8.18
CA SER A 123 -4.94 -4.56 -7.65
C SER A 123 -6.01 -5.04 -8.63
N LEU A 124 -5.87 -4.70 -9.91
CA LEU A 124 -6.78 -5.15 -10.94
C LEU A 124 -6.76 -6.70 -11.08
N LEU A 125 -5.56 -7.29 -11.11
CA LEU A 125 -5.38 -8.74 -11.25
C LEU A 125 -5.98 -9.51 -10.07
N PHE A 126 -5.70 -9.09 -8.84
CA PHE A 126 -6.26 -9.73 -7.64
C PHE A 126 -7.76 -9.48 -7.52
N GLY A 127 -8.26 -8.29 -7.91
CA GLY A 127 -9.69 -7.98 -7.96
C GLY A 127 -10.46 -8.92 -8.89
N ILE A 128 -9.99 -9.10 -10.11
CA ILE A 128 -10.59 -10.01 -11.10
C ILE A 128 -10.53 -11.46 -10.61
N THR A 129 -9.34 -11.92 -10.17
CA THR A 129 -9.12 -13.32 -9.78
C THR A 129 -9.99 -13.69 -8.58
N SER A 130 -10.03 -12.86 -7.54
CA SER A 130 -10.85 -13.12 -6.35
C SER A 130 -12.35 -13.00 -6.65
N GLY A 131 -12.77 -12.07 -7.51
CA GLY A 131 -14.15 -11.94 -7.95
C GLY A 131 -14.62 -13.19 -8.72
N TYR A 132 -13.77 -13.72 -9.60
CA TYR A 132 -14.05 -14.96 -10.32
C TYR A 132 -14.17 -16.17 -9.36
N ILE A 133 -13.23 -16.32 -8.42
CA ILE A 133 -13.29 -17.40 -7.42
C ILE A 133 -14.55 -17.26 -6.54
N TYR A 134 -14.95 -16.03 -6.19
CA TYR A 134 -16.20 -15.78 -5.47
C TYR A 134 -17.42 -16.29 -6.24
N MET A 135 -17.51 -16.06 -7.57
CA MET A 135 -18.66 -16.52 -8.37
C MET A 135 -18.89 -18.02 -8.34
N VAL A 136 -17.84 -18.81 -8.06
CA VAL A 136 -17.92 -20.28 -7.98
C VAL A 136 -18.04 -20.76 -6.53
N SER A 137 -17.34 -20.12 -5.59
CA SER A 137 -17.27 -20.56 -4.19
C SER A 137 -18.34 -19.95 -3.28
N TYR A 138 -18.91 -18.81 -3.66
CA TYR A 138 -19.80 -17.96 -2.84
C TYR A 138 -19.20 -17.56 -1.48
N TYR A 139 -17.87 -17.61 -1.32
CA TYR A 139 -17.21 -17.24 -0.08
C TYR A 139 -17.12 -15.71 0.05
N GLN A 140 -17.97 -15.14 0.91
CA GLN A 140 -18.21 -13.70 0.99
C GLN A 140 -16.95 -12.84 1.21
N TYR A 141 -15.93 -13.36 1.90
CA TYR A 141 -14.69 -12.60 2.11
C TYR A 141 -13.90 -12.37 0.81
N LEU A 142 -14.03 -13.24 -0.20
CA LEU A 142 -13.47 -13.01 -1.53
C LEU A 142 -14.20 -11.89 -2.27
N LEU A 143 -15.50 -11.71 -2.03
CA LEU A 143 -16.23 -10.57 -2.57
C LEU A 143 -15.72 -9.26 -1.96
N TYR A 144 -15.52 -9.20 -0.65
CA TYR A 144 -14.94 -8.02 0.00
C TYR A 144 -13.53 -7.74 -0.49
N PHE A 145 -12.70 -8.76 -0.57
CA PHE A 145 -11.34 -8.66 -1.08
C PHE A 145 -11.30 -8.17 -2.54
N SER A 146 -12.16 -8.69 -3.41
CA SER A 146 -12.33 -8.25 -4.80
C SER A 146 -12.80 -6.79 -4.88
N PHE A 147 -13.84 -6.45 -4.12
CA PHE A 147 -14.39 -5.10 -4.07
C PHE A 147 -13.35 -4.07 -3.65
N PHE A 148 -12.60 -4.31 -2.57
CA PHE A 148 -11.58 -3.38 -2.11
C PHE A 148 -10.42 -3.26 -3.12
N HIS A 149 -10.04 -4.34 -3.80
CA HIS A 149 -9.05 -4.28 -4.88
C HIS A 149 -9.51 -3.42 -6.07
N PHE A 150 -10.78 -3.53 -6.47
CA PHE A 150 -11.32 -2.64 -7.50
C PHE A 150 -11.45 -1.19 -7.02
N ALA A 151 -11.81 -0.99 -5.75
CA ALA A 151 -11.92 0.34 -5.15
C ALA A 151 -10.56 1.06 -5.13
N ILE A 152 -9.50 0.39 -4.63
CA ILE A 152 -8.16 0.99 -4.63
C ILE A 152 -7.63 1.18 -6.04
N PHE A 153 -7.86 0.23 -6.96
CA PHE A 153 -7.51 0.39 -8.37
C PHE A 153 -8.16 1.65 -8.96
N ALA A 154 -9.47 1.83 -8.79
CA ALA A 154 -10.19 2.97 -9.34
C ALA A 154 -9.68 4.31 -8.76
N VAL A 155 -9.44 4.38 -7.45
CA VAL A 155 -8.96 5.61 -6.80
C VAL A 155 -7.52 5.96 -7.20
N THR A 156 -6.67 4.95 -7.44
CA THR A 156 -5.24 5.16 -7.75
C THR A 156 -4.96 5.34 -9.24
N ILE A 157 -5.71 4.69 -10.13
CA ILE A 157 -5.48 4.78 -11.58
C ILE A 157 -6.05 6.06 -12.21
N VAL A 158 -7.10 6.63 -11.63
CA VAL A 158 -7.70 7.86 -12.17
C VAL A 158 -6.74 9.03 -11.94
N PRO A 159 -6.34 9.76 -12.99
CA PRO A 159 -5.29 10.77 -12.88
C PRO A 159 -5.81 12.03 -12.18
N ILE A 160 -5.71 12.04 -10.86
CA ILE A 160 -6.08 13.15 -9.98
C ILE A 160 -4.83 13.79 -9.40
N LYS A 161 -4.80 15.13 -9.40
CA LYS A 161 -3.79 15.94 -8.72
C LYS A 161 -4.43 16.62 -7.50
N GLY A 162 -4.24 16.04 -6.31
CA GLY A 162 -4.70 16.58 -5.02
C GLY A 162 -3.52 16.94 -4.11
N MET A 163 -3.70 16.84 -2.77
CA MET A 163 -2.58 16.94 -1.81
C MET A 163 -1.53 15.83 -2.02
N LEU A 164 -1.98 14.65 -2.45
CA LEU A 164 -1.13 13.58 -2.94
C LEU A 164 -1.49 13.32 -4.41
N MET A 165 -0.49 12.90 -5.17
CA MET A 165 -0.65 12.61 -6.59
C MET A 165 -0.96 11.13 -6.77
N SER A 166 -2.09 10.82 -7.42
CA SER A 166 -2.49 9.46 -7.75
C SER A 166 -1.45 8.75 -8.62
N ASP A 167 -1.44 7.42 -8.58
CA ASP A 167 -0.53 6.61 -9.37
C ASP A 167 -0.70 6.84 -10.87
N GLY A 168 -1.95 6.94 -11.34
CA GLY A 168 -2.24 7.26 -12.73
C GLY A 168 -1.64 8.61 -13.16
N MET A 169 -1.73 9.64 -12.31
CA MET A 169 -1.14 10.94 -12.61
C MET A 169 0.39 10.89 -12.60
N GLN A 170 1.00 10.20 -11.62
CA GLN A 170 2.45 9.97 -11.57
C GLN A 170 2.95 9.26 -12.83
N PHE A 171 2.29 8.17 -13.23
CA PHE A 171 2.60 7.44 -14.45
C PHE A 171 2.54 8.35 -15.69
N LEU A 172 1.47 9.14 -15.85
CA LEU A 172 1.30 10.03 -17.00
C LEU A 172 2.36 11.13 -17.09
N ILE A 173 2.88 11.61 -15.96
CA ILE A 173 4.00 12.57 -15.95
C ILE A 173 5.29 11.84 -16.30
N LEU A 174 5.58 10.73 -15.62
CA LEU A 174 6.86 10.04 -15.70
C LEU A 174 7.08 9.34 -17.05
N ILE A 175 6.02 8.87 -17.72
CA ILE A 175 6.15 8.20 -19.02
C ILE A 175 6.57 9.15 -20.15
N LYS A 176 6.31 10.46 -20.00
CA LYS A 176 6.65 11.48 -21.01
C LYS A 176 8.14 11.75 -21.11
N ASP A 177 8.89 11.47 -20.03
CA ASP A 177 10.36 11.61 -19.99
C ASP A 177 10.85 13.01 -20.40
N ASP A 178 10.03 14.03 -20.13
CA ASP A 178 10.27 15.44 -20.42
C ASP A 178 10.86 16.17 -19.19
N GLU A 179 11.07 17.48 -19.29
CA GLU A 179 11.61 18.30 -18.20
C GLU A 179 10.73 18.25 -16.94
N ARG A 180 9.41 18.15 -17.11
CA ARG A 180 8.46 18.03 -16.00
C ARG A 180 8.62 16.69 -15.28
N ALA A 181 8.83 15.61 -16.03
CA ALA A 181 9.16 14.30 -15.47
C ALA A 181 10.45 14.35 -14.63
N ARG A 182 11.49 15.01 -15.13
CA ARG A 182 12.76 15.18 -14.40
C ARG A 182 12.60 15.98 -13.11
N ASN A 183 11.90 17.10 -13.15
CA ASN A 183 11.63 17.91 -11.96
C ASN A 183 10.84 17.10 -10.92
N HIS A 184 9.84 16.33 -11.35
CA HIS A 184 9.07 15.48 -10.45
C HIS A 184 9.90 14.35 -9.83
N LEU A 185 10.83 13.74 -10.59
CA LEU A 185 11.77 12.76 -10.04
C LEU A 185 12.68 13.37 -8.96
N TYR A 186 13.15 14.60 -9.16
CA TYR A 186 13.96 15.29 -8.15
C TYR A 186 13.18 15.55 -6.87
N GLU A 187 11.91 15.97 -6.96
CA GLU A 187 11.03 16.11 -5.80
C GLU A 187 10.89 14.79 -5.04
N ILE A 188 10.65 13.68 -5.76
CA ILE A 188 10.54 12.34 -5.17
C ILE A 188 11.85 11.96 -4.46
N GLN A 189 13.01 12.14 -5.10
CA GLN A 189 14.31 11.80 -4.54
C GLN A 189 14.61 12.61 -3.27
N ILE A 190 14.43 13.93 -3.31
CA ILE A 190 14.65 14.81 -2.15
C ILE A 190 13.71 14.42 -1.01
N SER A 191 12.42 14.17 -1.31
CA SER A 191 11.50 13.72 -0.27
C SER A 191 11.95 12.40 0.36
N SER A 192 12.45 11.46 -0.44
CA SER A 192 12.91 10.16 0.06
C SER A 192 14.12 10.26 0.99
N GLU A 193 15.00 11.25 0.80
CA GLU A 193 16.15 11.49 1.68
C GLU A 193 15.76 12.22 2.98
N LEU A 194 14.79 13.14 2.92
CA LEU A 194 14.30 13.85 4.10
C LEU A 194 13.50 12.94 5.05
N PHE A 195 12.90 11.87 4.51
CA PHE A 195 12.08 10.92 5.27
C PHE A 195 12.78 9.58 5.55
N SER A 196 14.05 9.41 5.16
CA SER A 196 14.91 8.25 5.49
C SER A 196 15.75 8.48 6.74
#